data_AF-A0A255YQR9-F1
#
_entry.id   AF-A0A255YQR9-F1
#
_cell.length_a   1.000
_cell.length_b   1.000
_cell.length_c   1.000
_cell.angle_alpha   90.00
_cell.angle_beta   90.00
_cell.angle_gamma   90.00
#
_symmetry.space_group_name_H-M   'P 1'
#
loop_
_entity.id
_entity.type
_entity.pdbx_description
1 polymer ?
#
loop_
_entity_poly.entity_id
_entity_poly.type
_entity_poly.pdbx_seq_one_letter_code
_entity_poly.pdbx_strand_id
1 'polypeptide(L)'
;MQALFHLPTIPAAIPTRNPAFTGQVTLAGGSSTAPAIGFSSDPDTGVYQPSAGVLGLTADGTEITRATASAISLGGVPGAESLRATLVPNAVNRVDIRGSVTGASPTIQAQGNDADINLTLMPKGNGVVTGTGGVLKLAAVTEGQGIAGYAGGIMVWGITRLVNGPKIAAFGDAYVATGASSGAASGTVQLTIAHTAMASQSVSITGAVTGAAPRIGTTGGALAFAPAVPAVLFPASGSAPAVTTDGAVYFDTTMAKLRIRAAGTWVDLH
;
A
#
# COMPACT_ATOMS: atom_id res chain seq x y z
N MET A 1 -62.51 -67.23 18.66
CA MET A 1 -62.00 -66.09 19.46
C MET A 1 -60.59 -65.79 19.00
N GLN A 2 -60.39 -64.69 18.27
CA GLN A 2 -59.06 -64.11 18.07
C GLN A 2 -59.12 -62.71 18.67
N ALA A 3 -58.38 -62.49 19.76
CA ALA A 3 -58.18 -61.15 20.26
C ALA A 3 -57.23 -60.45 19.29
N LEU A 4 -57.78 -59.59 18.42
CA LEU A 4 -56.99 -58.69 17.59
C LEU A 4 -56.30 -57.71 18.53
N PHE A 5 -55.02 -57.96 18.83
CA PHE A 5 -54.21 -57.06 19.63
C PHE A 5 -53.95 -55.82 18.78
N HIS A 6 -54.73 -54.76 19.00
CA HIS A 6 -54.50 -53.47 18.37
C HIS A 6 -53.29 -52.85 19.06
N LEU A 7 -52.10 -53.08 18.49
CA LEU A 7 -50.90 -52.33 18.89
C LEU A 7 -51.24 -50.85 18.74
N PRO A 8 -51.10 -50.03 19.80
CA PRO A 8 -51.31 -48.60 19.66
C PRO A 8 -50.37 -48.10 18.56
N THR A 9 -50.92 -47.48 17.52
CA THR A 9 -50.14 -46.72 16.56
C THR A 9 -49.33 -45.72 17.37
N ILE A 10 -48.02 -45.91 17.43
CA ILE A 10 -47.11 -44.92 17.99
C ILE A 10 -47.37 -43.64 17.17
N PRO A 11 -47.79 -42.53 17.80
CA PRO A 11 -48.04 -41.30 17.07
C PRO A 11 -46.80 -40.96 16.24
N ALA A 12 -47.00 -40.54 15.00
CA ALA A 12 -45.91 -40.17 14.07
C ALA A 12 -45.04 -39.01 14.59
N ALA A 13 -45.43 -38.37 15.70
CA ALA A 13 -44.67 -37.33 16.40
C ALA A 13 -44.69 -37.57 17.91
N ILE A 14 -43.50 -37.54 18.52
CA ILE A 14 -43.31 -37.47 19.98
C ILE A 14 -43.88 -36.12 20.47
N PRO A 15 -44.48 -36.02 21.68
CA PRO A 15 -44.96 -34.76 22.24
C PRO A 15 -43.96 -33.63 22.00
N THR A 16 -44.39 -32.63 21.24
CA THR A 16 -43.53 -31.57 20.67
C THR A 16 -43.07 -30.55 21.72
N ARG A 17 -43.66 -30.58 22.91
CA ARG A 17 -43.30 -29.67 24.01
C ARG A 17 -42.59 -30.46 25.11
N ASN A 18 -41.28 -30.25 25.19
CA ASN A 18 -40.36 -30.86 26.17
C ASN A 18 -40.29 -32.40 26.10
N PRO A 19 -40.00 -33.00 24.93
CA PRO A 19 -39.71 -34.43 24.88
C PRO A 19 -38.49 -34.75 25.78
N ALA A 20 -38.60 -35.81 26.58
CA ALA A 20 -37.51 -36.29 27.43
C ALA A 20 -36.93 -37.57 26.84
N PHE A 21 -35.63 -37.55 26.54
CA PHE A 21 -34.88 -38.72 26.11
C PHE A 21 -33.92 -39.13 27.24
N THR A 22 -33.92 -40.41 27.61
CA THR A 22 -33.04 -40.95 28.67
C THR A 22 -31.73 -41.55 28.13
N GLY A 23 -31.53 -41.52 26.81
CA GLY A 23 -30.36 -42.04 26.11
C GLY A 23 -29.89 -41.13 24.97
N GLN A 24 -28.91 -41.60 24.20
CA GLN A 24 -28.41 -40.87 23.04
C GLN A 24 -29.48 -40.77 21.94
N VAL A 25 -29.63 -39.58 21.36
CA VAL A 25 -30.41 -39.37 20.15
C VAL A 25 -29.48 -39.47 18.95
N THR A 26 -29.68 -40.47 18.11
CA THR A 26 -28.99 -40.63 16.82
C THR A 26 -29.96 -40.39 15.70
N LEU A 27 -29.58 -39.56 14.73
CA LEU A 27 -30.39 -39.21 13.57
C LEU A 27 -29.71 -39.70 12.29
N ALA A 28 -30.50 -39.95 11.25
CA ALA A 28 -29.94 -40.06 9.90
C ALA A 28 -29.30 -38.73 9.49
N GLY A 29 -28.35 -38.75 8.54
CA GLY A 29 -27.59 -37.55 8.20
C GLY A 29 -28.42 -36.42 7.58
N GLY A 30 -29.53 -36.71 6.91
CA GLY A 30 -30.31 -35.71 6.18
C GLY A 30 -29.56 -35.10 5.00
N SER A 31 -30.10 -34.01 4.45
CA SER A 31 -29.54 -33.26 3.32
C SER A 31 -29.81 -31.76 3.47
N SER A 32 -29.26 -30.92 2.60
CA SER A 32 -29.51 -29.47 2.66
C SER A 32 -30.98 -29.11 2.41
N THR A 33 -31.71 -29.89 1.62
CA THR A 33 -33.15 -29.68 1.34
C THR A 33 -34.06 -30.51 2.24
N ALA A 34 -33.50 -31.28 3.18
CA ALA A 34 -34.24 -32.09 4.14
C ALA A 34 -33.33 -32.39 5.34
N PRO A 35 -33.10 -31.42 6.23
CA PRO A 35 -32.18 -31.56 7.34
C PRO A 35 -32.70 -32.57 8.37
N ALA A 36 -31.76 -33.20 9.08
CA ALA A 36 -32.07 -34.21 10.09
C ALA A 36 -32.80 -33.62 11.31
N ILE A 37 -32.46 -32.38 11.65
CA ILE A 37 -33.17 -31.54 12.61
C ILE A 37 -33.67 -30.34 11.83
N GLY A 38 -34.99 -30.19 11.70
CA GLY A 38 -35.60 -29.10 10.95
C GLY A 38 -36.89 -28.61 11.59
N PHE A 39 -37.61 -27.75 10.88
CA PHE A 39 -38.85 -27.15 11.35
C PHE A 39 -40.03 -27.63 10.50
N SER A 40 -41.16 -27.96 11.11
CA SER A 40 -42.31 -28.49 10.35
C SER A 40 -42.90 -27.49 9.36
N SER A 41 -42.72 -26.18 9.60
CA SER A 41 -43.16 -25.09 8.72
C SER A 41 -42.12 -24.70 7.66
N ASP A 42 -40.88 -25.17 7.80
CA ASP A 42 -39.72 -24.79 7.02
C ASP A 42 -38.81 -26.03 6.90
N PRO A 43 -39.19 -26.95 5.98
CA PRO A 43 -38.63 -28.30 5.92
C PRO A 43 -37.22 -28.33 5.32
N ASP A 44 -36.69 -27.21 4.86
CA ASP A 44 -35.38 -27.06 4.24
C ASP A 44 -34.44 -26.13 5.03
N THR A 45 -34.84 -25.73 6.24
CA THR A 45 -33.99 -25.06 7.23
C THR A 45 -33.69 -25.98 8.42
N GLY A 46 -32.41 -26.06 8.81
CA GLY A 46 -32.02 -26.92 9.93
C GLY A 46 -30.55 -27.37 9.96
N VAL A 47 -30.32 -28.49 10.64
CA VAL A 47 -29.02 -29.12 10.87
C VAL A 47 -28.97 -30.48 10.16
N TYR A 48 -27.88 -30.75 9.46
CA TYR A 48 -27.68 -32.02 8.75
C TYR A 48 -26.20 -32.44 8.73
N GLN A 49 -25.94 -33.66 8.30
CA GLN A 49 -24.63 -34.27 8.21
C GLN A 49 -24.41 -34.74 6.75
N PRO A 50 -23.73 -33.93 5.91
CA PRO A 50 -23.51 -34.28 4.50
C PRO A 50 -22.60 -35.50 4.31
N SER A 51 -21.73 -35.81 5.27
CA SER A 51 -20.86 -37.00 5.30
C SER A 51 -20.32 -37.26 6.72
N ALA A 52 -19.63 -38.38 6.92
CA ALA A 52 -18.98 -38.68 8.21
C ALA A 52 -17.98 -37.57 8.61
N GLY A 53 -18.09 -37.07 9.86
CA GLY A 53 -17.18 -36.04 10.38
C GLY A 53 -17.45 -34.61 9.91
N VAL A 54 -18.62 -34.36 9.31
CA VAL A 54 -19.01 -33.03 8.80
C VAL A 54 -20.38 -32.63 9.35
N LEU A 55 -20.51 -31.42 9.88
CA LEU A 55 -21.78 -30.84 10.31
C LEU A 55 -22.14 -29.67 9.40
N GLY A 56 -23.37 -29.64 8.89
CA GLY A 56 -23.91 -28.59 8.03
C GLY A 56 -25.10 -27.89 8.67
N LEU A 57 -25.19 -26.58 8.46
CA LEU A 57 -26.39 -25.78 8.73
C LEU A 57 -26.94 -25.27 7.40
N THR A 58 -28.25 -25.45 7.20
CA THR A 58 -28.96 -25.08 5.99
C THR A 58 -30.10 -24.12 6.30
N ALA A 59 -30.38 -23.19 5.39
CA ALA A 59 -31.53 -22.33 5.40
C ALA A 59 -32.08 -22.23 3.97
N ASP A 60 -33.39 -22.38 3.79
CA ASP A 60 -34.06 -22.42 2.48
C ASP A 60 -33.33 -23.36 1.49
N GLY A 61 -32.94 -24.55 1.95
CA GLY A 61 -32.27 -25.55 1.11
C GLY A 61 -30.79 -25.29 0.81
N THR A 62 -30.24 -24.16 1.28
CA THR A 62 -28.88 -23.71 1.01
C THR A 62 -28.00 -23.85 2.24
N GLU A 63 -26.86 -24.56 2.09
CA GLU A 63 -25.88 -24.64 3.18
C GLU A 63 -25.21 -23.28 3.41
N ILE A 64 -25.39 -22.73 4.61
CA ILE A 64 -24.81 -21.44 5.03
C ILE A 64 -23.61 -21.60 5.96
N THR A 65 -23.40 -22.78 6.54
CA THR A 65 -22.26 -23.07 7.40
C THR A 65 -21.89 -24.54 7.34
N ARG A 66 -20.58 -24.83 7.29
CA ARG A 66 -20.05 -26.20 7.41
C ARG A 66 -18.89 -26.27 8.37
N ALA A 67 -18.98 -27.18 9.33
CA ALA A 67 -17.87 -27.56 10.20
C ALA A 67 -17.32 -28.93 9.80
N THR A 68 -15.99 -29.03 9.79
CA THR A 68 -15.23 -30.27 9.57
C THR A 68 -14.22 -30.42 10.70
N ALA A 69 -13.50 -31.54 10.74
CA ALA A 69 -12.41 -31.73 11.71
C ALA A 69 -11.28 -30.68 11.61
N SER A 70 -11.18 -29.92 10.52
CA SER A 70 -10.06 -29.01 10.27
C SER A 70 -10.45 -27.60 9.87
N ALA A 71 -11.74 -27.28 9.74
CA ALA A 71 -12.17 -25.94 9.33
C ALA A 71 -13.65 -25.69 9.61
N ILE A 72 -13.99 -24.40 9.70
CA ILE A 72 -15.36 -23.89 9.60
C ILE A 72 -15.45 -22.99 8.36
N SER A 73 -16.48 -23.22 7.55
CA SER A 73 -16.84 -22.41 6.36
C SER A 73 -18.14 -21.66 6.64
N LEU A 74 -18.22 -20.38 6.29
CA LEU A 74 -19.37 -19.50 6.51
C LEU A 74 -19.82 -18.83 5.21
N GLY A 75 -21.13 -18.77 4.99
CA GLY A 75 -21.73 -18.18 3.80
C GLY A 75 -21.60 -19.07 2.55
N GLY A 76 -21.59 -20.39 2.73
CA GLY A 76 -21.57 -21.36 1.62
C GLY A 76 -20.86 -22.67 1.97
N VAL A 77 -20.89 -23.59 1.00
CA VAL A 77 -20.14 -24.86 1.04
C VAL A 77 -18.64 -24.63 0.83
N PRO A 78 -17.75 -25.54 1.30
CA PRO A 78 -16.32 -25.52 1.00
C PRO A 78 -16.00 -25.37 -0.49
N GLY A 79 -15.18 -24.38 -0.84
CA GLY A 79 -14.82 -23.99 -2.20
C GLY A 79 -15.64 -22.81 -2.74
N ALA A 80 -16.76 -22.47 -2.09
CA ALA A 80 -17.63 -21.35 -2.46
C ALA A 80 -18.02 -20.48 -1.25
N GLU A 81 -17.43 -20.73 -0.07
CA GLU A 81 -17.71 -19.95 1.13
C GLU A 81 -17.18 -18.51 1.01
N SER A 82 -17.89 -17.58 1.67
CA SER A 82 -17.44 -16.19 1.77
C SER A 82 -16.26 -16.06 2.73
N LEU A 83 -16.26 -16.82 3.83
CA LEU A 83 -15.22 -16.81 4.85
C LEU A 83 -14.88 -18.23 5.30
N ARG A 84 -13.59 -18.53 5.46
CA ARG A 84 -13.09 -19.80 6.02
C ARG A 84 -12.15 -19.55 7.19
N ALA A 85 -12.38 -20.27 8.29
CA ALA A 85 -11.43 -20.43 9.37
C ALA A 85 -10.86 -21.86 9.33
N THR A 86 -9.57 -22.00 9.02
CA THR A 86 -8.86 -23.28 9.04
C THR A 86 -8.22 -23.47 10.40
N LEU A 87 -8.42 -24.66 10.98
CA LEU A 87 -7.83 -25.04 12.26
C LEU A 87 -6.32 -25.21 12.11
N VAL A 88 -5.58 -24.53 12.98
CA VAL A 88 -4.16 -24.77 13.23
C VAL A 88 -4.06 -25.31 14.66
N PRO A 89 -3.71 -26.59 14.86
CA PRO A 89 -3.56 -27.15 16.20
C PRO A 89 -2.55 -26.34 17.02
N ASN A 90 -2.93 -25.98 18.25
CA ASN A 90 -2.10 -25.20 19.17
C ASN A 90 -1.67 -23.81 18.62
N ALA A 91 -2.55 -23.14 17.85
CA ALA A 91 -2.28 -21.78 17.38
C ALA A 91 -2.03 -20.81 18.56
N VAL A 92 -0.85 -20.18 18.57
CA VAL A 92 -0.44 -19.18 19.58
C VAL A 92 -0.86 -17.77 19.18
N ASN A 93 -0.91 -17.50 17.87
CA ASN A 93 -1.29 -16.23 17.28
C ASN A 93 -2.49 -16.44 16.35
N ARG A 94 -3.39 -15.46 16.29
CA ARG A 94 -4.66 -15.51 15.55
C ARG A 94 -5.06 -14.15 14.98
N VAL A 95 -6.02 -14.18 14.06
CA VAL A 95 -6.76 -12.99 13.65
C VAL A 95 -7.96 -12.84 14.58
N ASP A 96 -8.19 -11.62 15.06
CA ASP A 96 -9.31 -11.26 15.90
C ASP A 96 -10.13 -10.18 15.20
N ILE A 97 -11.44 -10.38 15.11
CA ILE A 97 -12.39 -9.50 14.42
C ILE A 97 -13.39 -9.01 15.46
N ARG A 98 -13.43 -7.68 15.70
CA ARG A 98 -14.22 -7.09 16.79
C ARG A 98 -15.17 -6.02 16.28
N GLY A 99 -16.40 -6.05 16.81
CA GLY A 99 -17.32 -4.93 16.72
C GLY A 99 -16.83 -3.73 17.54
N SER A 100 -17.58 -2.63 17.48
CA SER A 100 -17.23 -1.40 18.17
C SER A 100 -18.45 -0.71 18.77
N VAL A 101 -18.24 0.11 19.80
CA VAL A 101 -19.28 0.99 20.35
C VAL A 101 -19.57 2.14 19.38
N THR A 102 -20.69 2.85 19.58
CA THR A 102 -21.07 4.00 18.75
C THR A 102 -19.94 5.02 18.64
N GLY A 103 -19.59 5.39 17.40
CA GLY A 103 -18.54 6.38 17.09
C GLY A 103 -17.12 5.80 16.96
N ALA A 104 -16.90 4.53 17.29
CA ALA A 104 -15.62 3.84 17.10
C ALA A 104 -15.66 2.91 15.88
N SER A 105 -14.48 2.58 15.33
CA SER A 105 -14.36 1.68 14.17
C SER A 105 -14.26 0.22 14.62
N PRO A 106 -14.90 -0.74 13.92
CA PRO A 106 -14.59 -2.17 14.07
C PRO A 106 -13.13 -2.46 13.68
N THR A 107 -12.57 -3.54 14.20
CA THR A 107 -11.16 -3.90 13.95
C THR A 107 -11.01 -5.32 13.43
N ILE A 108 -9.99 -5.51 12.59
CA ILE A 108 -9.39 -6.81 12.24
C ILE A 108 -7.92 -6.69 12.62
N GLN A 109 -7.45 -7.53 13.52
CA GLN A 109 -6.12 -7.40 14.11
C GLN A 109 -5.45 -8.74 14.38
N ALA A 110 -4.12 -8.77 14.33
CA ALA A 110 -3.36 -9.89 14.85
C ALA A 110 -3.34 -9.85 16.39
N GLN A 111 -3.56 -10.98 17.04
CA GLN A 111 -3.56 -11.15 18.49
C GLN A 111 -2.89 -12.47 18.86
N GLY A 112 -2.17 -12.51 19.97
CA GLY A 112 -1.48 -13.72 20.41
C GLY A 112 -0.53 -13.41 21.55
N ASN A 113 0.24 -14.43 21.94
CA ASN A 113 1.24 -14.29 23.00
C ASN A 113 2.51 -13.60 22.52
N ASP A 114 2.83 -13.67 21.23
CA ASP A 114 4.01 -13.04 20.70
C ASP A 114 3.87 -11.51 20.68
N ALA A 115 4.97 -10.81 20.96
CA ALA A 115 4.97 -9.35 21.08
C ALA A 115 4.75 -8.65 19.72
N ASP A 116 5.32 -9.21 18.66
CA ASP A 116 5.29 -8.64 17.31
C ASP A 116 4.67 -9.65 16.34
N ILE A 117 3.44 -9.38 15.89
CA ILE A 117 2.69 -10.27 14.99
C ILE A 117 2.20 -9.49 13.77
N ASN A 118 2.62 -9.94 12.59
CA ASN A 118 2.16 -9.38 11.33
C ASN A 118 0.73 -9.86 11.00
N LEU A 119 -0.11 -8.96 10.47
CA LEU A 119 -1.33 -9.35 9.76
C LEU A 119 -1.04 -9.42 8.26
N THR A 120 -0.99 -10.63 7.70
CA THR A 120 -0.69 -10.82 6.27
C THR A 120 -1.99 -10.80 5.45
N LEU A 121 -2.05 -9.94 4.43
CA LEU A 121 -3.13 -9.87 3.45
C LEU A 121 -2.56 -10.16 2.05
N MET A 122 -2.90 -11.31 1.47
CA MET A 122 -2.29 -11.78 0.23
C MET A 122 -3.33 -12.08 -0.85
N PRO A 123 -3.36 -11.31 -1.96
CA PRO A 123 -4.17 -11.65 -3.11
C PRO A 123 -3.55 -12.83 -3.90
N LYS A 124 -4.35 -13.48 -4.75
CA LYS A 124 -3.88 -14.51 -5.66
C LYS A 124 -3.59 -13.93 -7.05
N GLY A 125 -2.50 -14.37 -7.69
CA GLY A 125 -2.12 -13.92 -9.03
C GLY A 125 -1.83 -12.41 -9.06
N ASN A 126 -2.39 -11.70 -10.04
CA ASN A 126 -2.25 -10.25 -10.18
C ASN A 126 -3.24 -9.44 -9.32
N GLY A 127 -3.95 -10.07 -8.38
CA GLY A 127 -4.88 -9.37 -7.50
C GLY A 127 -4.17 -8.34 -6.61
N VAL A 128 -4.94 -7.41 -6.04
CA VAL A 128 -4.44 -6.33 -5.17
C VAL A 128 -5.28 -6.21 -3.90
N VAL A 129 -4.68 -5.70 -2.82
CA VAL A 129 -5.42 -5.30 -1.61
C VAL A 129 -5.91 -3.87 -1.78
N THR A 130 -7.23 -3.67 -1.80
CA THR A 130 -7.86 -2.37 -2.05
C THR A 130 -8.70 -1.91 -0.87
N GLY A 131 -8.65 -0.60 -0.57
CA GLY A 131 -9.65 0.06 0.27
C GLY A 131 -10.65 0.81 -0.62
N THR A 132 -11.95 0.61 -0.39
CA THR A 132 -13.02 1.31 -1.10
C THR A 132 -13.66 2.35 -0.17
N GLY A 133 -14.02 3.53 -0.69
CA GLY A 133 -14.62 4.62 0.11
C GLY A 133 -13.62 5.57 0.78
N GLY A 134 -12.34 5.49 0.40
CA GLY A 134 -11.25 6.35 0.88
C GLY A 134 -9.89 5.83 0.41
N VAL A 135 -8.80 6.34 0.99
CA VAL A 135 -7.46 5.76 0.81
C VAL A 135 -7.21 4.65 1.82
N LEU A 136 -6.49 3.59 1.42
CA LEU A 136 -5.90 2.67 2.38
C LEU A 136 -4.84 3.45 3.18
N LYS A 137 -5.17 3.82 4.42
CA LYS A 137 -4.24 4.54 5.29
C LYS A 137 -3.25 3.55 5.89
N LEU A 138 -1.98 3.69 5.54
CA LEU A 138 -0.89 3.01 6.23
C LEU A 138 -0.33 4.02 7.25
N ALA A 139 -0.20 3.61 8.51
CA ALA A 139 0.35 4.46 9.56
C ALA A 139 1.81 4.84 9.25
N ALA A 140 2.31 5.90 9.89
CA ALA A 140 3.69 6.35 9.75
C ALA A 140 4.65 5.17 9.96
N VAL A 141 5.37 4.85 8.88
CA VAL A 141 6.40 3.83 8.86
C VAL A 141 7.60 4.33 9.67
N THR A 142 8.00 3.62 10.72
CA THR A 142 9.31 3.83 11.36
C THR A 142 10.43 3.47 10.37
N GLU A 143 11.60 4.10 10.48
CA GLU A 143 12.75 3.81 9.61
C GLU A 143 12.98 2.30 9.49
N GLY A 144 12.92 1.77 8.26
CA GLY A 144 13.11 0.34 7.95
C GLY A 144 11.83 -0.49 7.74
N GLN A 145 10.63 0.01 8.07
CA GLN A 145 9.35 -0.73 7.90
C GLN A 145 8.56 -0.25 6.66
N GLY A 146 9.24 -0.12 5.52
CA GLY A 146 8.70 0.48 4.28
C GLY A 146 7.51 -0.26 3.65
N ILE A 147 6.73 0.46 2.83
CA ILE A 147 5.89 -0.16 1.81
C ILE A 147 6.85 -0.78 0.77
N ALA A 148 7.06 -2.09 0.82
CA ALA A 148 7.90 -2.76 -0.18
C ALA A 148 7.20 -2.68 -1.55
N GLY A 149 7.76 -1.87 -2.46
CA GLY A 149 7.32 -1.83 -3.86
C GLY A 149 7.63 -3.15 -4.56
N TYR A 150 6.71 -3.66 -5.36
CA TYR A 150 6.98 -4.75 -6.30
C TYR A 150 7.93 -4.28 -7.42
N ALA A 151 8.48 -5.22 -8.20
CA ALA A 151 9.27 -4.91 -9.40
C ALA A 151 8.45 -4.00 -10.35
N GLY A 152 8.75 -2.70 -10.31
CA GLY A 152 7.90 -1.64 -10.87
C GLY A 152 7.78 -0.37 -9.98
N GLY A 153 8.24 -0.44 -8.72
CA GLY A 153 8.34 0.71 -7.82
C GLY A 153 7.09 1.00 -6.99
N ILE A 154 7.16 2.02 -6.14
CA ILE A 154 6.04 2.50 -5.33
C ILE A 154 5.33 3.61 -6.13
N MET A 155 4.23 3.30 -6.81
CA MET A 155 3.40 4.31 -7.46
C MET A 155 2.49 4.98 -6.41
N VAL A 156 2.98 6.03 -5.75
CA VAL A 156 2.11 6.92 -4.94
C VAL A 156 1.55 8.01 -5.85
N TRP A 157 0.33 7.84 -6.36
CA TRP A 157 -0.35 8.89 -7.11
C TRP A 157 -0.75 10.03 -6.15
N GLY A 158 -0.24 11.24 -6.38
CA GLY A 158 -0.77 12.46 -5.73
C GLY A 158 -0.06 12.89 -4.46
N ILE A 159 1.28 12.79 -4.39
CA ILE A 159 2.05 13.46 -3.34
C ILE A 159 1.94 14.98 -3.56
N THR A 160 1.01 15.65 -2.87
CA THR A 160 0.82 17.10 -3.02
C THR A 160 1.88 17.90 -2.24
N ARG A 161 2.30 17.49 -1.04
CA ARG A 161 3.39 18.14 -0.26
C ARG A 161 3.99 17.21 0.80
N LEU A 162 5.32 17.08 0.84
CA LEU A 162 6.07 16.58 1.99
C LEU A 162 6.56 17.80 2.79
N VAL A 163 5.99 18.05 3.96
CA VAL A 163 6.42 19.14 4.87
C VAL A 163 7.01 18.54 6.14
N ASN A 164 8.26 18.90 6.43
CA ASN A 164 9.03 18.58 7.65
C ASN A 164 9.16 17.08 7.99
N GLY A 165 9.95 16.32 7.21
CA GLY A 165 10.35 14.95 7.53
C GLY A 165 11.55 14.47 6.69
N PRO A 166 12.24 13.38 7.10
CA PRO A 166 13.47 12.89 6.46
C PRO A 166 13.25 12.60 4.97
N LYS A 167 14.23 13.00 4.16
CA LYS A 167 14.21 12.89 2.69
C LYS A 167 13.95 11.44 2.27
N ILE A 168 13.06 11.27 1.29
CA ILE A 168 12.81 10.00 0.59
C ILE A 168 14.14 9.57 -0.07
N ALA A 169 14.82 8.58 0.51
CA ALA A 169 16.22 8.26 0.20
C ALA A 169 16.42 7.24 -0.94
N ALA A 170 15.36 6.71 -1.55
CA ALA A 170 15.55 5.67 -2.57
C ALA A 170 14.38 5.56 -3.55
N PHE A 171 14.52 6.24 -4.69
CA PHE A 171 14.07 5.70 -5.96
C PHE A 171 15.20 5.95 -6.96
N GLY A 172 15.61 4.91 -7.70
CA GLY A 172 16.70 4.99 -8.69
C GLY A 172 16.50 6.13 -9.69
N ASP A 173 15.25 6.46 -10.01
CA ASP A 173 14.88 7.59 -10.85
C ASP A 173 13.58 8.26 -10.35
N ALA A 174 13.56 8.86 -9.15
CA ALA A 174 12.45 9.76 -8.77
C ALA A 174 12.92 11.15 -8.31
N TYR A 175 12.52 12.07 -9.18
CA TYR A 175 12.58 13.51 -9.19
C TYR A 175 11.84 14.18 -8.01
N VAL A 176 12.49 15.16 -7.36
CA VAL A 176 11.89 16.02 -6.31
C VAL A 176 12.13 17.49 -6.65
N ALA A 177 11.11 18.19 -7.12
CA ALA A 177 11.00 19.62 -6.88
C ALA A 177 9.54 20.05 -6.93
N THR A 178 9.15 20.97 -6.03
CA THR A 178 8.05 21.89 -6.34
C THR A 178 8.51 22.77 -7.50
N GLY A 179 8.32 22.30 -8.73
CA GLY A 179 8.66 22.99 -9.98
C GLY A 179 9.43 22.10 -10.97
N ALA A 180 8.71 21.62 -12.00
CA ALA A 180 9.03 20.60 -13.03
C ALA A 180 10.49 20.44 -13.52
N SER A 181 10.86 19.18 -13.80
CA SER A 181 11.95 18.77 -14.68
C SER A 181 11.46 17.54 -15.40
N SER A 182 11.29 17.67 -16.71
CA SER A 182 10.91 16.59 -17.60
C SER A 182 12.11 15.68 -17.82
N GLY A 183 11.93 14.38 -17.61
CA GLY A 183 12.73 13.37 -18.28
C GLY A 183 12.45 13.43 -19.78
N ALA A 184 13.50 13.52 -20.57
CA ALA A 184 13.46 13.16 -21.99
C ALA A 184 14.57 12.15 -22.24
N ALA A 185 14.24 11.14 -23.05
CA ALA A 185 15.12 10.09 -23.52
C ALA A 185 16.51 10.65 -23.92
N SER A 186 17.54 9.81 -23.72
CA SER A 186 18.93 10.02 -24.13
C SER A 186 19.03 10.83 -25.44
N GLY A 187 19.25 12.15 -25.32
CA GLY A 187 19.23 13.06 -26.47
C GLY A 187 19.00 14.54 -26.14
N THR A 188 18.29 14.87 -25.05
CA THR A 188 18.08 16.27 -24.61
C THR A 188 18.15 16.39 -23.09
N VAL A 189 19.35 16.26 -22.53
CA VAL A 189 19.59 16.53 -21.10
C VAL A 189 19.75 18.04 -20.92
N GLN A 190 18.76 18.68 -20.30
CA GLN A 190 18.73 20.15 -20.13
C GLN A 190 19.43 20.63 -18.85
N LEU A 191 19.63 19.75 -17.85
CA LEU A 191 20.36 20.05 -16.62
C LEU A 191 20.90 18.76 -15.96
N THR A 192 22.22 18.67 -15.79
CA THR A 192 22.89 17.60 -15.01
C THR A 192 23.57 18.23 -13.79
N ILE A 193 23.20 17.81 -12.58
CA ILE A 193 23.86 18.26 -11.34
C ILE A 193 24.63 17.07 -10.76
N ALA A 194 25.96 17.07 -10.89
CA ALA A 194 26.82 16.14 -10.17
C ALA A 194 26.96 16.63 -8.72
N HIS A 195 26.59 15.79 -7.74
CA HIS A 195 26.75 16.10 -6.32
C HIS A 195 28.07 15.53 -5.79
N THR A 196 28.99 16.41 -5.39
CA THR A 196 30.16 16.05 -4.57
C THR A 196 29.78 16.26 -3.10
N ALA A 197 29.98 15.24 -2.26
CA ALA A 197 29.69 15.35 -0.83
C ALA A 197 30.44 16.54 -0.21
N MET A 198 29.75 17.36 0.59
CA MET A 198 30.26 18.59 1.20
C MET A 198 30.69 19.69 0.22
N ALA A 199 30.08 19.75 -0.98
CA ALA A 199 30.25 20.91 -1.85
C ALA A 199 29.68 22.17 -1.19
N SER A 200 30.55 23.15 -0.90
CA SER A 200 30.17 24.52 -0.50
C SER A 200 29.71 25.38 -1.68
N GLN A 201 29.67 24.79 -2.88
CA GLN A 201 29.38 25.46 -4.13
C GLN A 201 28.06 24.97 -4.71
N SER A 202 27.23 25.91 -5.13
CA SER A 202 25.95 25.64 -5.78
C SER A 202 25.78 26.55 -6.99
N VAL A 203 25.14 26.02 -8.03
CA VAL A 203 24.59 26.83 -9.14
C VAL A 203 23.13 27.11 -8.82
N SER A 204 22.72 28.37 -8.75
CA SER A 204 21.34 28.80 -8.54
C SER A 204 20.80 29.45 -9.81
N ILE A 205 19.56 29.11 -10.18
CA ILE A 205 18.81 29.82 -11.21
C ILE A 205 17.67 30.55 -10.51
N THR A 206 17.72 31.87 -10.53
CA THR A 206 16.71 32.74 -9.90
C THR A 206 15.82 33.31 -11.01
N GLY A 207 14.52 32.99 -10.96
CA GLY A 207 13.53 33.62 -11.83
C GLY A 207 13.46 35.13 -11.61
N ALA A 208 12.84 35.85 -12.54
CA ALA A 208 12.68 37.29 -12.46
C ALA A 208 11.22 37.70 -12.68
N VAL A 209 10.83 38.86 -12.12
CA VAL A 209 9.52 39.47 -12.38
C VAL A 209 9.44 39.97 -13.83
N THR A 210 8.22 40.16 -14.35
CA THR A 210 7.99 40.65 -15.72
C THR A 210 8.79 41.93 -16.00
N GLY A 211 9.62 41.89 -17.05
CA GLY A 211 10.50 42.99 -17.44
C GLY A 211 11.94 42.89 -16.90
N ALA A 212 12.27 41.88 -16.10
CA ALA A 212 13.63 41.57 -15.67
C ALA A 212 14.11 40.22 -16.21
N ALA A 213 15.43 40.08 -16.39
CA ALA A 213 16.03 38.83 -16.87
C ALA A 213 16.23 37.84 -15.70
N PRO A 214 15.85 36.56 -15.85
CA PRO A 214 16.26 35.50 -14.94
C PRO A 214 17.78 35.46 -14.81
N ARG A 215 18.30 35.13 -13.63
CA ARG A 215 19.74 35.07 -13.36
C ARG A 215 20.19 33.65 -13.08
N ILE A 216 21.33 33.27 -13.67
CA ILE A 216 22.08 32.07 -13.30
C ILE A 216 23.29 32.55 -12.49
N GLY A 217 23.44 32.09 -11.26
CA GLY A 217 24.52 32.47 -10.35
C GLY A 217 25.17 31.27 -9.68
N THR A 218 26.32 31.49 -9.07
CA THR A 218 26.99 30.50 -8.21
C THR A 218 27.25 31.06 -6.83
N THR A 219 27.28 30.18 -5.83
CA THR A 219 27.82 30.50 -4.50
C THR A 219 29.17 29.80 -4.34
N GLY A 220 30.18 30.49 -3.81
CA GLY A 220 31.48 29.90 -3.47
C GLY A 220 32.49 29.73 -4.62
N GLY A 221 32.16 30.13 -5.85
CA GLY A 221 33.04 30.02 -7.02
C GLY A 221 32.42 30.61 -8.29
N ALA A 222 33.15 30.61 -9.42
CA ALA A 222 32.63 31.05 -10.72
C ALA A 222 31.95 29.89 -11.47
N LEU A 223 30.90 30.20 -12.25
CA LEU A 223 30.37 29.30 -13.27
C LEU A 223 31.42 29.09 -14.36
N ALA A 224 32.03 27.91 -14.39
CA ALA A 224 32.97 27.52 -15.43
C ALA A 224 32.32 26.51 -16.39
N PHE A 225 32.28 26.86 -17.68
CA PHE A 225 32.01 25.89 -18.72
C PHE A 225 33.33 25.16 -19.04
N ALA A 226 33.29 23.84 -19.19
CA ALA A 226 34.42 22.91 -19.24
C ALA A 226 35.59 23.31 -20.19
N PRO A 227 36.81 22.76 -20.00
CA PRO A 227 38.06 23.51 -20.06
C PRO A 227 38.70 23.69 -21.45
N ALA A 228 37.95 23.57 -22.55
CA ALA A 228 38.52 23.61 -23.90
C ALA A 228 38.13 24.82 -24.76
N VAL A 229 37.30 25.74 -24.25
CA VAL A 229 36.76 26.89 -25.02
C VAL A 229 36.67 28.09 -24.08
N PRO A 230 36.85 29.36 -24.53
CA PRO A 230 36.76 30.55 -23.68
C PRO A 230 35.50 30.53 -22.80
N ALA A 231 35.69 30.40 -21.49
CA ALA A 231 34.59 30.39 -20.53
C ALA A 231 34.02 31.81 -20.40
N VAL A 232 32.70 31.91 -20.50
CA VAL A 232 31.95 33.13 -20.13
C VAL A 232 31.70 33.05 -18.63
N LEU A 233 32.39 33.89 -17.86
CA LEU A 233 32.23 34.00 -16.42
C LEU A 233 31.24 35.12 -16.08
N PHE A 234 30.31 34.81 -15.17
CA PHE A 234 29.41 35.79 -14.54
C PHE A 234 29.84 35.99 -13.08
N PRO A 235 30.83 36.86 -12.79
CA PRO A 235 31.25 37.13 -11.41
C PRO A 235 30.14 37.86 -10.63
N ALA A 236 30.02 37.55 -9.34
CA ALA A 236 29.02 38.16 -8.45
C ALA A 236 29.34 39.61 -8.07
N SER A 237 30.58 40.05 -8.26
CA SER A 237 31.05 41.43 -8.00
C SER A 237 31.76 41.97 -9.24
N GLY A 238 31.67 43.29 -9.48
CA GLY A 238 32.24 43.99 -10.65
C GLY A 238 33.77 43.96 -10.74
N SER A 239 34.45 43.10 -9.98
CA SER A 239 35.89 42.89 -10.05
C SER A 239 36.21 41.80 -11.06
N ALA A 240 37.30 41.98 -11.80
CA ALA A 240 37.75 40.99 -12.76
C ALA A 240 38.00 39.62 -12.08
N PRO A 241 37.49 38.51 -12.62
CA PRO A 241 37.66 37.20 -12.01
C PRO A 241 39.14 36.78 -12.02
N ALA A 242 39.56 36.09 -10.96
CA ALA A 242 40.93 35.60 -10.78
C ALA A 242 41.24 34.38 -11.67
N VAL A 243 41.07 34.52 -12.98
CA VAL A 243 41.35 33.49 -13.98
C VAL A 243 42.68 33.79 -14.66
N THR A 244 43.53 32.77 -14.83
CA THR A 244 44.86 32.87 -15.44
C THR A 244 44.93 32.44 -16.90
N THR A 245 43.80 32.00 -17.46
CA THR A 245 43.67 31.52 -18.84
C THR A 245 43.31 32.69 -19.76
N ASP A 246 44.11 32.92 -20.80
CA ASP A 246 43.75 33.84 -21.87
C ASP A 246 42.57 33.29 -22.70
N GLY A 247 41.71 34.19 -23.18
CA GLY A 247 40.43 33.88 -23.81
C GLY A 247 39.24 33.89 -22.85
N ALA A 248 39.45 33.88 -21.52
CA ALA A 248 38.35 34.03 -20.57
C ALA A 248 37.60 35.35 -20.82
N VAL A 249 36.26 35.32 -20.78
CA VAL A 249 35.41 36.49 -20.99
C VAL A 249 34.57 36.74 -19.74
N TYR A 250 34.47 37.99 -19.28
CA TYR A 250 33.48 38.39 -18.26
C TYR A 250 32.82 39.72 -18.65
N PHE A 251 31.60 39.95 -18.15
CA PHE A 251 30.99 41.26 -18.23
C PHE A 251 31.37 42.08 -16.99
N ASP A 252 32.11 43.17 -17.19
CA ASP A 252 32.45 44.11 -16.14
C ASP A 252 31.25 45.02 -15.88
N THR A 253 30.54 44.77 -14.78
CA THR A 253 29.35 45.54 -14.41
C THR A 253 29.67 46.97 -13.99
N THR A 254 30.92 47.26 -13.59
CA THR A 254 31.39 48.61 -13.24
C THR A 254 31.67 49.45 -14.49
N MET A 255 32.22 48.83 -15.54
CA MET A 255 32.50 49.51 -16.81
C MET A 255 31.34 49.37 -17.81
N ALA A 256 30.37 48.50 -17.54
CA ALA A 256 29.32 48.06 -18.46
C ALA A 256 29.88 47.55 -19.80
N LYS A 257 31.01 46.84 -19.76
CA LYS A 257 31.72 46.33 -20.94
C LYS A 257 31.97 44.85 -20.86
N LEU A 258 31.94 44.19 -22.00
CA LEU A 258 32.46 42.84 -22.14
C LEU A 258 33.98 42.91 -22.19
N ARG A 259 34.65 42.09 -21.37
CA ARG A 259 36.12 42.08 -21.23
C ARG A 259 36.64 40.68 -21.54
N ILE A 260 37.75 40.60 -22.26
CA ILE A 260 38.48 39.35 -22.51
C ILE A 260 39.87 39.41 -21.89
N ARG A 261 40.35 38.28 -21.39
CA ARG A 261 41.73 38.16 -20.94
C ARG A 261 42.64 37.86 -22.14
N ALA A 262 43.58 38.75 -22.44
CA ALA A 262 44.54 38.61 -23.52
C ALA A 262 45.94 39.01 -23.03
N ALA A 263 46.93 38.16 -23.29
CA ALA A 263 48.32 38.35 -22.87
C ALA A 263 48.43 38.65 -21.35
N GLY A 264 47.65 37.95 -20.53
CA GLY A 264 47.67 38.12 -19.09
C GLY A 264 46.91 39.33 -18.54
N THR A 265 46.30 40.16 -19.40
CA THR A 265 45.58 41.38 -19.01
C THR A 265 44.13 41.37 -19.47
N TRP A 266 43.25 42.09 -18.78
CA TRP A 266 41.86 42.26 -19.20
C TRP A 266 41.75 43.46 -20.15
N VAL A 267 41.22 43.21 -21.35
CA VAL A 267 41.00 44.24 -22.38
C VAL A 267 39.52 44.29 -22.77
N ASP A 268 39.08 45.45 -23.27
CA ASP A 268 37.71 45.61 -23.76
C ASP A 268 37.52 44.78 -25.03
N LEU A 269 36.43 44.00 -25.08
CA LEU A 269 35.90 43.53 -26.34
C LEU A 269 35.14 44.71 -26.97
N HIS A 270 35.62 45.20 -28.10
CA HIS A 270 34.89 46.18 -28.90
C HIS A 270 33.62 45.56 -29.52
#